data_AF-A0A1L9V401-F1
#
_entry.id   AF-A0A1L9V401-F1
#
_cell.length_a   1.000
_cell.length_b   1.000
_cell.length_c   1.000
_cell.angle_alpha   90.00
_cell.angle_beta   90.00
_cell.angle_gamma   90.00
#
_symmetry.space_group_name_H-M   'P 1'
#
loop_
_entity.id
_entity.type
_entity.pdbx_description
1 polymer ?
#
loop_
_entity_poly.entity_id
_entity_poly.type
_entity_poly.pdbx_seq_one_letter_code
_entity_poly.pdbx_strand_id
1 'polypeptide(L)'
;MPQKHDECQVILALQAMQNDKKLSARAAGKIYHVDHEKLSRCRRGMQTRCNISANSQRLTDLEESTIVEVQLKEETCNGAGRRLRTETRAALWQLWKGQTQCTFLSDSSRDV
;
A
#
# COMPACT_ATOMS: atom_id res chain seq x y z
N MET A 1 6.88 5.82 26.02
CA MET A 1 6.14 4.64 25.53
C MET A 1 6.22 4.62 24.01
N PRO A 2 6.87 3.66 23.33
CA PRO A 2 6.95 3.69 21.88
C PRO A 2 5.77 2.92 21.30
N GLN A 3 4.66 3.62 21.03
CA GLN A 3 3.64 3.14 20.09
C GLN A 3 4.19 3.41 18.69
N LYS A 4 5.07 2.52 18.20
CA LYS A 4 5.80 2.72 16.94
C LYS A 4 5.44 1.61 15.96
N HIS A 5 4.53 1.95 15.04
CA HIS A 5 4.31 1.28 13.75
C HIS A 5 3.53 -0.06 13.74
N ASP A 6 2.73 -0.36 14.76
CA ASP A 6 1.90 -1.59 14.81
C ASP A 6 0.83 -1.66 13.71
N GLU A 7 0.30 -0.52 13.25
CA GLU A 7 -0.87 -0.51 12.37
C GLU A 7 -0.55 -1.04 10.97
N CYS A 8 0.60 -0.65 10.39
CA CYS A 8 1.06 -1.17 9.11
C CYS A 8 1.27 -2.69 9.17
N GLN A 9 1.86 -3.18 10.27
CA GLN A 9 2.08 -4.61 10.48
C GLN A 9 0.76 -5.38 10.65
N VAL A 10 -0.24 -4.78 11.32
CA VAL A 10 -1.59 -5.35 11.43
C VAL A 10 -2.22 -5.49 10.04
N ILE A 11 -2.15 -4.45 9.20
CA ILE A 11 -2.71 -4.48 7.85
C ILE A 11 -2.01 -5.54 6.99
N LEU A 12 -0.68 -5.59 7.00
CA LEU A 12 0.10 -6.59 6.27
C LEU A 12 -0.21 -8.02 6.74
N ALA A 13 -0.32 -8.22 8.06
CA ALA A 13 -0.68 -9.52 8.63
C ALA A 13 -2.11 -9.95 8.22
N LEU A 14 -3.06 -9.02 8.19
CA LEU A 14 -4.43 -9.29 7.74
C LEU A 14 -4.49 -9.64 6.25
N GLN A 15 -3.74 -8.92 5.41
CA GLN A 15 -3.60 -9.23 3.99
C GLN A 15 -2.96 -10.60 3.76
N ALA A 16 -1.88 -10.91 4.48
CA ALA A 16 -1.22 -12.22 4.41
C ALA A 16 -2.18 -13.36 4.82
N MET A 17 -2.98 -13.16 5.88
CA MET A 17 -3.99 -14.14 6.30
C MET A 17 -5.16 -14.29 5.30
N GLN A 18 -5.47 -13.26 4.51
CA GLN A 18 -6.47 -13.33 3.43
C GLN A 18 -5.93 -14.10 2.22
N ASN A 19 -4.68 -13.84 1.84
CA ASN A 19 -3.99 -14.52 0.74
C ASN A 19 -3.77 -16.01 1.05
N ASP A 20 -3.26 -16.30 2.25
CA ASP A 20 -2.95 -17.66 2.70
C ASP A 20 -3.95 -18.15 3.74
N LYS A 21 -5.00 -18.87 3.30
CA LYS A 21 -6.04 -19.43 4.19
C LYS A 21 -5.52 -20.39 5.27
N LYS A 22 -4.30 -20.92 5.12
CA LYS A 22 -3.64 -21.80 6.09
C LYS A 22 -2.94 -21.02 7.22
N LEU A 23 -2.71 -19.73 7.04
CA LEU A 23 -1.99 -18.89 8.00
C LEU A 23 -2.91 -18.55 9.18
N SER A 24 -2.54 -19.06 10.37
CA SER A 24 -3.27 -18.75 11.61
C SER A 24 -2.90 -17.38 12.16
N ALA A 25 -3.79 -16.76 12.96
CA ALA A 25 -3.51 -15.48 13.62
C ALA A 25 -2.28 -15.53 14.54
N ARG A 26 -2.01 -16.69 15.18
CA ARG A 26 -0.81 -16.88 16.01
C ARG A 26 0.47 -16.93 15.16
N ALA A 27 0.43 -17.58 14.00
CA ALA A 27 1.56 -17.63 13.09
C ALA A 27 1.84 -16.25 12.49
N ALA A 28 0.81 -15.55 12.01
CA ALA A 28 0.91 -14.19 11.49
C ALA A 28 1.43 -13.22 12.56
N GLY A 29 0.94 -13.30 13.80
CA GLY A 29 1.41 -12.45 14.90
C GLY A 29 2.90 -12.62 15.19
N LYS A 30 3.43 -13.85 15.08
CA LYS A 30 4.87 -14.10 15.22
C LYS A 30 5.69 -13.51 14.07
N ILE A 31 5.22 -13.62 12.83
CA ILE A 31 5.94 -13.12 11.64
C ILE A 31 5.96 -11.60 11.63
N TYR A 32 4.82 -10.97 11.89
CA TYR A 32 4.65 -9.53 11.77
C TYR A 32 4.81 -8.79 13.10
N HIS A 33 5.17 -9.48 14.19
CA HIS A 33 5.36 -8.90 15.53
C HIS A 33 4.12 -8.18 16.09
N VAL A 34 2.93 -8.70 15.74
CA VAL A 34 1.63 -8.17 16.19
C VAL A 34 1.00 -9.14 17.18
N ASP A 35 0.29 -8.61 18.18
CA ASP A 35 -0.51 -9.46 19.05
C ASP A 35 -1.59 -10.22 18.26
N HIS A 36 -1.55 -11.54 18.39
CA HIS A 36 -2.50 -12.46 17.78
C HIS A 36 -3.96 -12.21 18.18
N GLU A 37 -4.22 -11.68 19.38
CA GLU A 37 -5.58 -11.31 19.80
C GLU A 37 -6.11 -10.14 18.99
N LYS A 38 -5.27 -9.11 18.79
CA LYS A 38 -5.57 -7.95 17.96
C LYS A 38 -5.93 -8.40 16.53
N LEU A 39 -5.12 -9.26 15.94
CA LEU A 39 -5.39 -9.84 14.60
C LEU A 39 -6.70 -10.65 14.57
N SER A 40 -6.96 -11.46 15.59
CA SER A 40 -8.17 -12.28 15.67
C SER A 40 -9.44 -11.44 15.81
N ARG A 41 -9.39 -10.33 16.56
CA ARG A 41 -10.49 -9.37 16.70
C ARG A 41 -10.75 -8.66 15.37
N CYS A 42 -9.71 -8.12 14.74
CA CYS A 42 -9.79 -7.48 13.44
C CYS A 42 -10.37 -8.43 12.36
N ARG A 43 -9.95 -9.70 12.33
CA ARG A 43 -10.47 -10.70 11.39
C ARG A 43 -11.97 -10.96 11.55
N ARG A 44 -12.52 -10.84 12.76
CA ARG A 44 -13.96 -10.98 13.03
C ARG A 44 -14.76 -9.72 12.70
N GLY A 45 -14.12 -8.68 12.15
CA GLY A 45 -14.76 -7.40 11.84
C GLY A 45 -14.73 -6.39 12.99
N MET A 46 -14.08 -6.70 14.12
CA MET A 46 -13.85 -5.72 15.18
C MET A 46 -12.67 -4.83 14.81
N GLN A 47 -12.95 -3.77 14.05
CA GLN A 47 -11.98 -2.73 13.73
C GLN A 47 -11.65 -1.91 14.97
N THR A 48 -10.43 -1.38 15.03
CA THR A 48 -10.04 -0.40 16.04
C THR A 48 -10.77 0.91 15.81
N ARG A 49 -11.00 1.70 16.86
CA ARG A 49 -11.72 2.97 16.78
C ARG A 49 -11.13 3.96 15.76
N CYS A 50 -9.83 3.89 15.47
CA CYS A 50 -9.17 4.70 14.44
C CYS A 50 -9.56 4.32 12.99
N ASN A 51 -9.98 3.07 12.77
CA ASN A 51 -10.37 2.56 11.44
C ASN A 51 -11.88 2.59 11.21
N ILE A 52 -12.68 2.86 12.25
CA ILE A 52 -14.13 3.00 12.15
C ILE A 52 -14.43 4.42 11.68
N SER A 53 -15.28 4.56 10.66
CA SER A 53 -15.73 5.86 10.20
C SER A 53 -16.53 6.60 11.26
N ALA A 54 -16.44 7.93 11.25
CA ALA A 54 -17.22 8.73 12.19
C ALA A 54 -18.71 8.64 11.84
N ASN A 55 -19.58 8.52 12.85
CA ASN A 55 -21.04 8.54 12.65
C ASN A 55 -21.55 9.83 11.98
N SER A 56 -20.75 10.89 12.02
CA SER A 56 -21.04 12.18 11.39
C SER A 56 -20.61 12.24 9.91
N GLN A 57 -20.10 11.15 9.33
CA GLN A 57 -19.77 11.08 7.91
C GLN A 57 -21.06 11.25 7.11
N ARG A 58 -21.14 12.34 6.34
CA ARG A 58 -22.34 12.70 5.56
C ARG A 58 -22.34 12.09 4.15
N LEU A 59 -21.17 11.64 3.70
CA LEU A 59 -20.96 11.05 2.39
C LEU A 59 -20.71 9.56 2.55
N THR A 60 -21.31 8.79 1.66
CA THR A 60 -21.11 7.35 1.57
C THR A 60 -19.81 7.07 0.79
N ASP A 61 -19.15 5.94 1.02
CA ASP A 61 -17.92 5.55 0.29
C ASP A 61 -18.07 5.68 -1.24
N LEU A 62 -19.28 5.38 -1.75
CA LEU A 62 -19.62 5.55 -3.15
C LEU A 62 -19.56 7.03 -3.59
N GLU A 63 -20.19 7.93 -2.82
CA GLU A 63 -20.22 9.36 -3.12
C GLU A 63 -18.81 9.96 -3.05
N GLU A 64 -18.01 9.57 -2.05
CA GLU A 64 -16.60 9.98 -1.95
C GLU A 64 -15.79 9.50 -3.16
N SER A 65 -15.93 8.22 -3.55
CA SER A 65 -15.23 7.68 -4.73
C SER A 65 -15.62 8.39 -6.02
N THR A 66 -16.90 8.76 -6.16
CA THR A 66 -17.41 9.49 -7.33
C THR A 66 -16.83 10.91 -7.40
N ILE A 67 -16.73 11.60 -6.26
CA ILE A 67 -16.13 12.94 -6.18
C ILE A 67 -14.64 12.89 -6.55
N VAL A 68 -13.90 11.90 -6.06
CA VAL A 68 -12.48 11.71 -6.39
C VAL A 68 -12.29 11.42 -7.89
N GLU A 69 -13.14 10.57 -8.48
CA GLU A 69 -13.09 10.32 -9.92
C GLU A 69 -13.39 11.56 -10.76
N VAL A 70 -14.36 12.38 -10.35
CA VAL A 70 -14.69 13.63 -11.03
C VAL A 70 -13.53 14.61 -10.96
N GLN A 71 -12.89 14.75 -9.78
CA GLN A 71 -11.70 15.58 -9.61
C GLN A 71 -10.53 15.12 -10.50
N LEU A 72 -10.25 13.82 -10.55
CA LEU A 72 -9.18 13.26 -11.40
C LEU A 72 -9.50 13.43 -12.89
N LYS A 73 -10.76 13.26 -13.29
CA LYS A 73 -11.22 13.55 -14.67
C LYS A 73 -11.06 15.02 -15.00
N GLU A 74 -11.39 15.92 -14.08
CA GLU A 74 -11.22 17.36 -14.28
C GLU A 74 -9.73 17.72 -14.47
N GLU A 75 -8.83 17.18 -13.65
CA GLU A 75 -7.39 17.43 -13.76
C GLU A 75 -6.79 16.86 -15.07
N THR A 76 -7.25 15.69 -15.51
CA THR A 76 -6.78 15.04 -16.75
C THR A 76 -7.33 15.72 -18.01
N CYS A 77 -8.59 16.18 -17.99
CA CYS A 77 -9.23 16.89 -19.10
C CYS A 77 -8.74 18.35 -19.22
N ASN A 78 -8.54 19.06 -18.09
CA ASN A 78 -8.02 20.43 -18.07
C ASN A 78 -6.50 20.50 -18.25
N GLY A 79 -5.79 19.37 -18.08
CA GLY A 79 -4.35 19.24 -18.30
C GLY A 79 -3.92 19.21 -19.77
N ALA A 80 -4.84 18.92 -20.71
CA ALA A 80 -4.54 18.89 -22.15
C ALA A 80 -4.25 20.28 -22.76
N GLY A 81 -4.52 21.37 -22.02
CA GLY A 81 -4.37 22.76 -22.49
C GLY A 81 -3.17 23.54 -21.94
N ARG A 82 -2.33 22.98 -21.04
CA ARG A 82 -1.14 23.67 -20.51
C ARG A 82 0.13 22.87 -20.73
N ARG A 83 0.67 22.96 -21.96
CA ARG A 83 2.03 22.54 -22.26
C ARG A 83 3.04 23.59 -21.78
N LEU A 84 3.47 23.54 -20.51
CA LEU A 84 4.80 24.05 -20.10
C LEU A 84 5.38 23.23 -18.93
N ARG A 85 6.41 22.42 -19.26
CA ARG A 85 7.43 21.76 -18.42
C ARG A 85 6.94 20.89 -17.25
N THR A 86 6.53 19.66 -17.54
CA THR A 86 6.58 18.55 -16.56
C THR A 86 7.20 17.29 -17.17
N GLU A 87 8.38 17.43 -17.78
CA GLU A 87 9.20 16.27 -18.17
C GLU A 87 9.99 15.68 -17.00
N THR A 88 9.84 16.18 -15.77
CA THR A 88 10.70 15.76 -14.66
C THR A 88 10.12 14.62 -13.81
N ARG A 89 8.81 14.48 -13.58
CA ARG A 89 8.31 13.42 -12.66
C ARG A 89 8.03 12.09 -13.33
N ALA A 90 7.37 12.07 -14.49
CA ALA A 90 7.11 10.82 -15.22
C ALA A 90 8.40 10.21 -15.79
N ALA A 91 9.34 11.05 -16.27
CA ALA A 91 10.64 10.59 -16.75
C ALA A 91 11.56 10.12 -15.61
N LEU A 92 11.57 10.78 -14.44
CA LEU A 92 12.26 10.26 -13.25
C LEU A 92 11.63 8.96 -12.75
N TRP A 93 10.31 8.81 -12.86
CA TRP A 93 9.63 7.57 -12.48
C TRP A 93 9.99 6.41 -13.44
N GLN A 94 10.14 6.69 -14.74
CA GLN A 94 10.63 5.74 -15.75
C GLN A 94 12.13 5.42 -15.57
N LEU A 95 12.98 6.42 -15.29
CA LEU A 95 14.42 6.25 -15.03
C LEU A 95 14.67 5.43 -13.75
N TRP A 96 13.87 5.66 -12.71
CA TRP A 96 13.92 4.90 -11.45
C TRP A 96 13.42 3.45 -11.63
N LYS A 97 12.37 3.25 -12.45
CA LYS A 97 11.89 1.91 -12.82
C LYS A 97 12.87 1.13 -13.71
N GLY A 98 13.75 1.82 -14.45
CA GLY A 98 14.67 1.22 -15.41
C GLY A 98 16.07 0.88 -14.87
N GLN A 99 16.40 1.20 -13.61
CA GLN A 99 17.77 1.06 -13.09
C GLN A 99 18.03 -0.25 -12.32
N THR A 100 17.13 -1.23 -12.37
CA THR A 100 17.33 -2.53 -11.71
C THR A 100 17.34 -3.72 -12.67
N GLN A 101 17.83 -3.56 -13.90
CA GLN A 101 18.24 -4.70 -14.72
C GLN A 101 19.46 -4.37 -15.60
N CYS A 102 20.47 -5.25 -15.53
CA CYS A 102 21.81 -5.22 -16.14
C CYS A 102 22.84 -4.39 -15.33
N THR A 103 23.80 -4.98 -14.60
CA THR A 103 24.73 -6.03 -15.04
C THR A 103 25.37 -6.73 -13.81
N PHE A 104 24.95 -7.96 -13.50
CA PHE A 104 25.87 -8.93 -12.90
C PHE A 104 26.59 -9.58 -14.08
N LEU A 105 27.61 -8.88 -14.59
CA LEU A 105 28.54 -9.45 -15.55
C LEU A 105 29.29 -10.55 -14.81
N SER A 106 28.99 -11.79 -15.20
CA SER A 106 29.82 -12.95 -14.94
C SER A 106 31.20 -12.69 -15.55
N ASP A 107 32.23 -12.57 -14.72
CA ASP A 107 33.60 -12.78 -15.19
C ASP A 107 34.50 -13.26 -14.06
N SER A 108 34.88 -14.54 -14.12
CA SER A 108 36.25 -15.03 -13.89
C SER A 108 36.23 -16.54 -13.67
N SER A 109 36.11 -17.26 -14.79
CA SER A 109 36.71 -18.59 -14.94
C SER A 109 37.68 -18.49 -16.10
N ARG A 110 38.97 -18.32 -15.79
CA ARG A 110 40.07 -18.72 -16.67
C ARG A 110 41.22 -19.26 -15.81
N ASP A 111 41.33 -20.57 -15.85
CA ASP A 111 42.56 -21.33 -15.74
C ASP A 111 43.64 -20.75 -16.67
N VAL A 112 44.87 -20.57 -16.16
CA VAL A 112 46.14 -21.24 -16.52
C VAL A 112 47.19 -20.81 -15.49
#